data_AF-A0A382U394-F1
#
_entry.id   AF-A0A382U394-F1
#
_cell.length_a   1.000
_cell.length_b   1.000
_cell.length_c   1.000
_cell.angle_alpha   90.00
_cell.angle_beta   90.00
_cell.angle_gamma   90.00
#
_symmetry.space_group_name_H-M   'P 1'
#
loop_
_entity.id
_entity.type
_entity.pdbx_description
1 polymer ?
#
loop_
_entity_poly.entity_id
_entity_poly.type
_entity_poly.pdbx_seq_one_letter_code
_entity_poly.pdbx_strand_id
1 'polypeptide(L)'
;MRILVTNDDGIDSVGLHVLARAMREHGDVTIVAPDQEYSGAGASLGALHLIRPEVHDARVDGIDLAWSVSGPPGLCVIYSRLGIFGDPFDLVVSGINPGSNVGRSVYHSGTVGAALTARNGGLTGVAVSQAVTGWG
;
A
#
# COMPACT_ATOMS: atom_id res chain seq x y z
N MET A 1 -5.88 5.92 16.31
CA MET A 1 -5.51 4.71 15.53
C MET A 1 -4.54 5.17 14.46
N ARG A 2 -3.38 4.53 14.34
CA ARG A 2 -2.40 4.83 13.28
C ARG A 2 -2.67 3.94 12.08
N ILE A 3 -2.91 4.55 10.92
CA ILE A 3 -3.35 3.88 9.71
C ILE A 3 -2.29 4.04 8.64
N LEU A 4 -1.74 2.92 8.19
CA LEU A 4 -0.90 2.86 7.00
C LEU A 4 -1.78 2.73 5.77
N VAL A 5 -1.62 3.62 4.79
CA VAL A 5 -2.30 3.51 3.50
C VAL A 5 -1.26 3.25 2.40
N THR A 6 -1.54 2.25 1.56
CA THR A 6 -0.64 1.79 0.49
C THR A 6 -1.45 1.34 -0.74
N ASN A 7 -0.80 0.95 -1.82
CA ASN A 7 -1.41 0.37 -3.03
C ASN A 7 -0.34 -0.32 -3.89
N ASP A 8 -0.75 -0.94 -4.99
CA ASP A 8 0.14 -1.45 -6.05
C ASP A 8 0.27 -0.51 -7.25
N ASP A 9 -0.62 0.47 -7.46
CA ASP A 9 -0.51 1.40 -8.60
C ASP A 9 0.58 2.49 -8.43
N GLY A 10 1.17 2.61 -7.25
CA GLY A 10 2.21 3.58 -6.91
C GLY A 10 1.73 4.86 -6.22
N ILE A 11 2.69 5.65 -5.72
CA ILE A 11 2.52 6.83 -4.88
C ILE A 11 1.69 7.94 -5.52
N ASP A 12 1.73 8.05 -6.85
CA ASP A 12 1.00 9.08 -7.60
C ASP A 12 -0.44 8.65 -7.98
N SER A 13 -0.88 7.47 -7.56
CA SER A 13 -2.22 6.97 -7.86
C SER A 13 -3.32 7.83 -7.24
N VAL A 14 -4.27 8.24 -8.08
CA VAL A 14 -5.48 8.95 -7.64
C VAL A 14 -6.27 8.11 -6.63
N GLY A 15 -6.35 6.79 -6.83
CA GLY A 15 -7.06 5.87 -5.94
C GLY A 15 -6.45 5.83 -4.54
N LEU A 16 -5.12 5.85 -4.45
CA LEU A 16 -4.39 5.93 -3.18
C LEU A 16 -4.69 7.23 -2.45
N HIS A 17 -4.63 8.36 -3.15
CA HIS A 17 -4.85 9.68 -2.55
C HIS A 17 -6.28 9.83 -2.03
N VAL A 18 -7.26 9.34 -2.79
CA VAL A 18 -8.67 9.33 -2.38
C VAL A 18 -8.87 8.47 -1.14
N LEU A 19 -8.31 7.25 -1.14
CA LEU A 19 -8.39 6.35 0.01
C LEU A 19 -7.78 6.98 1.26
N ALA A 20 -6.57 7.53 1.14
CA ALA A 20 -5.84 8.11 2.26
C ALA A 20 -6.63 9.27 2.90
N ARG A 21 -7.23 10.15 2.08
CA ARG A 21 -8.08 11.23 2.60
C ARG A 21 -9.33 10.71 3.29
N ALA A 22 -9.99 9.70 2.74
CA ALA A 22 -11.16 9.08 3.36
C ALA A 22 -10.82 8.42 4.71
N MET A 23 -9.64 7.81 4.85
CA MET A 23 -9.22 7.16 6.08
C MET A 23 -8.92 8.13 7.24
N ARG A 24 -8.76 9.44 6.97
CA ARG A 24 -8.48 10.44 8.02
C ARG A 24 -9.59 10.59 9.05
N GLU A 25 -10.82 10.27 8.68
CA GLU A 25 -11.96 10.28 9.63
C GLU A 25 -11.86 9.15 10.67
N HIS A 26 -10.95 8.20 10.48
CA HIS A 26 -10.80 7.01 11.33
C HIS A 26 -9.49 6.99 12.11
N GLY A 27 -8.53 7.87 11.82
CA GLY A 27 -7.24 7.89 12.51
C GLY A 27 -6.15 8.70 11.79
N ASP A 28 -4.95 8.62 12.34
CA ASP A 28 -3.75 9.30 11.83
C ASP A 28 -3.21 8.52 10.64
N VAL A 29 -3.25 9.12 9.46
CA VAL A 29 -2.90 8.47 8.19
C VAL A 29 -1.45 8.75 7.81
N THR A 30 -0.72 7.70 7.44
CA THR A 30 0.56 7.79 6.74
C THR A 30 0.48 7.00 5.45
N ILE A 31 0.88 7.62 4.33
CA ILE A 31 1.03 6.91 3.06
C ILE A 31 2.44 6.35 2.96
N VAL A 32 2.53 5.07 2.64
CA VAL A 32 3.77 4.44 2.18
C VAL A 32 3.41 3.58 0.98
N ALA A 33 3.82 4.01 -0.21
CA ALA A 33 3.47 3.34 -1.45
C ALA A 33 4.70 3.11 -2.32
N PRO A 34 4.60 2.18 -3.29
CA PRO A 34 5.64 2.04 -4.29
C PRO A 34 5.90 3.34 -5.08
N ASP A 35 7.12 3.53 -5.57
CA ASP A 35 7.47 4.63 -6.47
C ASP A 35 7.01 4.41 -7.93
N GLN A 36 6.55 3.21 -8.25
CA GLN A 36 6.06 2.82 -9.57
C GLN A 36 4.97 1.73 -9.45
N GLU A 37 4.45 1.28 -10.58
CA GLU A 37 3.39 0.28 -10.66
C GLU A 37 3.91 -1.15 -10.34
N TYR A 38 3.14 -1.91 -9.54
CA TYR A 38 3.40 -3.31 -9.14
C TYR A 38 2.17 -4.24 -9.20
N SER A 39 1.22 -4.02 -10.10
CA SER A 39 0.12 -4.93 -10.43
C SER A 39 0.67 -6.30 -10.80
N GLY A 40 0.03 -7.34 -10.29
CA GLY A 40 0.49 -8.72 -10.52
C GLY A 40 1.63 -9.16 -9.59
N ALA A 41 2.17 -8.29 -8.74
CA ALA A 41 3.28 -8.62 -7.85
C ALA A 41 2.90 -9.56 -6.69
N GLY A 42 1.60 -9.81 -6.46
CA GLY A 42 1.11 -10.61 -5.35
C GLY A 42 1.67 -10.13 -4.01
N ALA A 43 2.02 -11.07 -3.12
CA ALA A 43 2.66 -10.76 -1.84
C ALA A 43 4.20 -10.69 -1.90
N SER A 44 4.78 -10.37 -3.07
CA SER A 44 6.25 -10.29 -3.20
C SER A 44 6.85 -9.13 -2.40
N LEU A 45 8.11 -9.29 -1.99
CA LEU A 45 8.90 -8.27 -1.29
C LEU A 45 10.01 -7.68 -2.17
N GLY A 46 10.06 -8.07 -3.45
CA GLY A 46 11.15 -7.77 -4.37
C GLY A 46 12.36 -8.68 -4.18
N ALA A 47 13.36 -8.52 -5.05
CA ALA A 47 14.59 -9.30 -5.02
C ALA A 47 15.60 -8.73 -4.00
N LEU A 48 15.29 -8.84 -2.70
CA LEU A 48 16.02 -8.17 -1.60
C LEU A 48 17.54 -8.39 -1.54
N HIS A 49 18.07 -9.41 -2.22
CA HIS A 49 19.51 -9.70 -2.32
C HIS A 49 20.18 -9.03 -3.53
N LEU A 50 19.40 -8.45 -4.45
CA LEU A 50 19.86 -7.81 -5.69
C LEU A 50 19.54 -6.32 -5.74
N ILE A 51 18.50 -5.89 -5.04
CA ILE A 51 18.08 -4.49 -4.99
C ILE A 51 18.44 -3.86 -3.66
N ARG A 52 18.68 -2.56 -3.68
CA ARG A 52 18.79 -1.73 -2.48
C ARG A 52 17.62 -0.76 -2.50
N PRO A 53 16.48 -1.11 -1.87
CA PRO A 53 15.31 -0.25 -1.91
C PRO A 53 15.61 1.10 -1.27
N GLU A 54 15.23 2.16 -1.96
CA GLU A 54 15.29 3.53 -1.49
C GLU A 54 13.94 3.96 -0.95
N VAL A 55 13.99 4.94 -0.06
CA VAL A 55 12.81 5.53 0.57
C VAL A 55 12.94 7.03 0.41
N HIS A 56 11.92 7.67 -0.15
CA HIS A 56 11.91 9.10 -0.44
C HIS A 56 10.65 9.74 0.15
N ASP A 57 10.80 10.98 0.62
CA ASP A 57 9.64 11.80 1.00
C ASP A 57 8.77 12.08 -0.24
N ALA A 58 7.46 11.95 -0.06
CA ALA A 58 6.46 12.30 -1.06
C ALA A 58 5.50 13.36 -0.49
N ARG A 59 4.76 14.02 -1.39
CA ARG A 59 3.73 14.99 -1.00
C ARG A 59 2.41 14.58 -1.63
N VAL A 60 1.39 14.43 -0.79
CA VAL A 60 0.02 14.14 -1.20
C VAL A 60 -0.89 15.15 -0.53
N ASP A 61 -1.66 15.88 -1.35
CA ASP A 61 -2.53 16.95 -0.84
C ASP A 61 -3.54 16.41 0.18
N GLY A 62 -3.54 17.06 1.36
CA GLY A 62 -4.41 16.71 2.48
C GLY A 62 -3.90 15.56 3.35
N ILE A 63 -2.64 15.12 3.17
CA ILE A 63 -1.98 14.08 3.98
C ILE A 63 -0.66 14.63 4.54
N ASP A 64 -0.45 14.43 5.84
CA ASP A 64 0.71 15.01 6.54
C ASP A 64 2.01 14.24 6.28
N LEU A 65 1.93 12.91 6.15
CA LEU A 65 3.08 12.03 5.95
C LEU A 65 2.85 11.10 4.75
N ALA A 66 3.70 11.23 3.72
CA ALA A 66 3.68 10.39 2.53
C ALA A 66 5.11 10.05 2.09
N TRP A 67 5.35 8.78 1.78
CA TRP A 67 6.67 8.26 1.46
C TRP A 67 6.55 7.30 0.27
N SER A 68 7.50 7.36 -0.65
CA SER A 68 7.63 6.39 -1.74
C SER A 68 8.76 5.40 -1.45
N VAL A 69 8.56 4.13 -1.81
CA VAL A 69 9.54 3.07 -1.64
C VAL A 69 9.85 2.44 -3.00
N SER A 70 11.12 2.26 -3.33
CA SER A 70 11.53 1.59 -4.56
C SER A 70 11.40 0.07 -4.45
N GLY A 71 10.16 -0.41 -4.38
CA GLY A 71 9.84 -1.82 -4.27
C GLY A 71 8.33 -2.11 -4.13
N PRO A 72 7.95 -3.40 -4.16
CA PRO A 72 6.54 -3.81 -4.15
C PRO A 72 5.79 -3.39 -2.88
N PRO A 73 4.45 -3.37 -2.89
CA PRO A 73 3.66 -2.95 -1.72
C PRO A 73 3.87 -3.81 -0.47
N GLY A 74 4.17 -5.11 -0.65
CA GLY A 74 4.56 -5.95 0.48
C GLY A 74 5.78 -5.42 1.22
N LEU A 75 6.76 -4.86 0.50
CA LEU A 75 7.95 -4.26 1.10
C LEU A 75 7.60 -2.97 1.87
N CYS A 76 6.70 -2.14 1.34
CA CYS A 76 6.19 -0.94 2.03
C CYS A 76 5.64 -1.30 3.42
N VAL A 77 4.86 -2.37 3.50
CA VAL A 77 4.29 -2.87 4.76
C VAL A 77 5.37 -3.41 5.70
N ILE A 78 6.35 -4.17 5.19
CA ILE A 78 7.47 -4.67 6.00
C ILE A 78 8.29 -3.51 6.59
N TYR A 79 8.64 -2.50 5.78
CA TYR A 79 9.38 -1.33 6.22
C TYR A 79 8.61 -0.54 7.28
N SER A 80 7.29 -0.45 7.14
CA SER A 80 6.42 0.15 8.15
C SER A 80 6.43 -0.60 9.47
N ARG A 81 6.38 -1.93 9.42
CA ARG A 81 6.48 -2.78 10.61
C ARG A 81 7.85 -2.70 11.29
N LEU A 82 8.91 -2.45 10.52
CA LEU A 82 10.26 -2.29 11.04
C LEU A 82 10.52 -0.89 11.64
N GLY A 83 9.52 -0.01 11.64
CA GLY A 83 9.59 1.30 12.29
C GLY A 83 10.28 2.39 11.47
N ILE A 84 10.47 2.18 10.15
CA ILE A 84 11.09 3.18 9.27
C ILE A 84 10.27 4.49 9.26
N PHE A 85 8.94 4.36 9.37
CA PHE A 85 7.98 5.47 9.26
C PHE A 85 7.43 5.94 10.62
N GLY A 86 8.18 5.74 11.71
CA GLY A 86 7.81 6.13 13.07
C GLY A 86 7.14 5.00 13.87
N ASP A 87 6.26 5.36 14.82
CA ASP A 87 5.63 4.37 15.71
C ASP A 87 4.77 3.34 14.95
N PRO A 88 4.51 2.17 15.56
CA PRO A 88 3.75 1.09 14.93
C PRO A 88 2.36 1.52 14.44
N PHE A 89 1.93 0.92 13.34
CA PHE A 89 0.58 1.08 12.81
C PHE A 89 -0.38 0.05 13.40
N ASP A 90 -1.65 0.42 13.54
CA ASP A 90 -2.72 -0.46 14.01
C ASP A 90 -3.43 -1.18 12.84
N LEU A 91 -3.47 -0.52 11.69
CA LEU A 91 -4.23 -0.92 10.51
C LEU A 91 -3.44 -0.61 9.23
N VAL A 92 -3.47 -1.54 8.27
CA VAL A 92 -3.01 -1.33 6.90
C VAL A 92 -4.20 -1.37 5.95
N VAL A 93 -4.38 -0.33 5.14
CA VAL A 93 -5.40 -0.25 4.10
C VAL A 93 -4.75 -0.09 2.74
N SER A 94 -4.98 -1.06 1.85
CA SER A 94 -4.34 -1.14 0.54
C SER A 94 -5.36 -0.86 -0.57
N GLY A 95 -5.11 0.12 -1.45
CA GLY A 95 -5.98 0.50 -2.56
C GLY A 95 -6.06 2.02 -2.78
N ILE A 96 -7.11 2.55 -3.42
CA ILE A 96 -8.17 1.82 -4.14
C ILE A 96 -7.63 1.35 -5.50
N ASN A 97 -7.55 0.04 -5.68
CA ASN A 97 -7.13 -0.53 -6.97
C ASN A 97 -8.23 -0.39 -8.04
N PRO A 98 -7.93 0.13 -9.25
CA PRO A 98 -8.85 0.19 -10.37
C PRO A 98 -8.93 -1.18 -11.06
N GLY A 99 -9.80 -2.05 -10.56
CA GLY A 99 -9.98 -3.41 -11.07
C GLY A 99 -10.32 -4.38 -9.96
N SER A 100 -11.21 -5.34 -10.22
CA SER A 100 -11.69 -6.26 -9.20
C SER A 100 -10.66 -7.34 -8.85
N ASN A 101 -10.23 -7.36 -7.58
CA ASN A 101 -9.45 -8.45 -7.01
C ASN A 101 -10.37 -9.48 -6.34
N VAL A 102 -10.93 -10.40 -7.15
CA VAL A 102 -11.92 -11.40 -6.72
C VAL A 102 -11.59 -12.79 -7.23
N GLY A 103 -12.04 -13.83 -6.53
CA GLY A 103 -11.80 -15.22 -6.94
C GLY A 103 -10.32 -15.55 -6.96
N ARG A 104 -9.82 -16.10 -8.08
CA ARG A 104 -8.41 -16.53 -8.19
C ARG A 104 -7.43 -15.40 -8.50
N SER A 105 -7.89 -14.23 -8.96
CA SER A 105 -6.97 -13.11 -9.26
C SER A 105 -6.29 -12.57 -8.00
N VAL A 106 -6.89 -12.78 -6.81
CA VAL A 106 -6.36 -12.34 -5.52
C VAL A 106 -4.94 -12.84 -5.24
N TYR A 107 -4.54 -13.99 -5.77
CA TYR A 107 -3.18 -14.54 -5.59
C TYR A 107 -2.09 -13.70 -6.27
N HIS A 108 -2.46 -12.94 -7.30
CA HIS A 108 -1.55 -12.10 -8.08
C HIS A 108 -1.69 -10.62 -7.72
N SER A 109 -2.69 -10.22 -6.95
CA SER A 109 -2.94 -8.82 -6.60
C SER A 109 -1.88 -8.30 -5.64
N GLY A 110 -1.21 -7.20 -6.01
CA GLY A 110 -0.34 -6.45 -5.08
C GLY A 110 -1.15 -5.76 -4.00
N THR A 111 -2.35 -5.27 -4.33
CA THR A 111 -3.30 -4.69 -3.38
C THR A 111 -3.60 -5.66 -2.23
N VAL A 112 -4.02 -6.89 -2.56
CA VAL A 112 -4.31 -7.94 -1.59
C VAL A 112 -3.02 -8.43 -0.92
N GLY A 113 -1.93 -8.54 -1.69
CA GLY A 113 -0.61 -8.90 -1.19
C GLY A 113 -0.15 -8.03 -0.02
N ALA A 114 -0.35 -6.71 -0.10
CA ALA A 114 -0.04 -5.79 0.99
C ALA A 114 -0.83 -6.09 2.27
N ALA A 115 -2.14 -6.31 2.14
CA ALA A 115 -3.02 -6.64 3.27
C ALA A 115 -2.67 -8.01 3.89
N LEU A 116 -2.30 -9.00 3.07
CA LEU A 116 -1.82 -10.30 3.54
C LEU A 116 -0.47 -10.17 4.26
N THR A 117 0.45 -9.37 3.74
CA THR A 117 1.73 -9.09 4.41
C THR A 117 1.52 -8.42 5.76
N ALA A 118 0.58 -7.46 5.86
CA ALA A 118 0.20 -6.86 7.14
C ALA A 118 -0.29 -7.92 8.13
N ARG A 119 -1.19 -8.80 7.68
CA ARG A 119 -1.72 -9.90 8.51
C ARG A 119 -0.64 -10.86 8.96
N ASN A 120 0.28 -11.24 8.08
CA ASN A 120 1.42 -12.08 8.43
C ASN A 120 2.34 -11.40 9.47
N GLY A 121 2.42 -10.07 9.45
CA GLY A 121 3.14 -9.27 10.43
C GLY A 121 2.43 -9.07 11.78
N GLY A 122 1.22 -9.62 11.96
CA GLY A 122 0.40 -9.45 13.17
C GLY A 122 -0.50 -8.21 13.17
N LEU A 123 -0.59 -7.49 12.05
CA LEU A 123 -1.43 -6.30 11.91
C LEU A 123 -2.77 -6.64 11.24
N THR A 124 -3.76 -5.75 11.38
CA THR A 124 -4.99 -5.86 10.59
C THR A 124 -4.74 -5.29 9.19
N GLY A 125 -5.12 -6.04 8.15
CA GLY A 125 -4.98 -5.63 6.75
C GLY A 125 -6.34 -5.63 6.05
N VAL A 126 -6.62 -4.55 5.31
CA VAL A 126 -7.81 -4.40 4.46
C VAL A 126 -7.35 -4.06 3.05
N ALA A 127 -7.90 -4.75 2.04
CA ALA A 127 -7.68 -4.42 0.64
C ALA A 127 -8.97 -3.87 0.03
N VAL A 128 -8.89 -2.75 -0.67
CA VAL A 128 -10.00 -2.05 -1.29
C VAL A 128 -9.77 -2.00 -2.80
N SER A 129 -10.75 -2.45 -3.57
CA SER A 129 -10.67 -2.47 -5.02
C SER A 129 -12.03 -2.10 -5.60
N GLN A 130 -12.03 -1.35 -6.70
CA GLN A 130 -13.24 -0.91 -7.38
C GLN A 130 -13.43 -1.68 -8.69
N ALA A 131 -14.63 -2.20 -8.92
CA ALA A 131 -15.00 -2.72 -10.24
C ALA A 131 -15.14 -1.55 -11.23
N VAL A 132 -14.39 -1.59 -12.32
CA VAL A 132 -14.46 -0.62 -13.41
C VAL A 132 -14.99 -1.32 -14.67
N THR A 133 -15.90 -0.67 -15.39
CA THR A 133 -16.58 -1.23 -16.58
C THR A 133 -15.88 -0.91 -17.90
N GLY A 134 -14.62 -0.48 -17.85
CA GLY A 134 -13.75 -0.24 -19.00
C GLY A 134 -12.27 -0.46 -18.64
N TRP A 135 -11.38 -0.42 -19.64
CA TRP A 135 -9.97 -0.19 -19.36
C TRP A 135 -9.88 1.27 -18.92
N GLY A 136 -9.51 1.51 -17.65
CA GLY A 136 -9.58 2.81 -16.98
C GLY A 136 -9.11 4.00 -17.81
#